data_AF-A0A3D4UKE5-F1
#
_entry.id   AF-A0A3D4UKE5-F1
#
_cell.length_a   1.000
_cell.length_b   1.000
_cell.length_c   1.000
_cell.angle_alpha   90.00
_cell.angle_beta   90.00
_cell.angle_gamma   90.00
#
_symmetry.space_group_name_H-M   'P 1'
#
loop_
_entity.id
_entity.type
_entity.pdbx_description
1 polymer ?
#
loop_
_entity_poly.entity_id
_entity_poly.type
_entity_poly.pdbx_seq_one_letter_code
_entity_poly.pdbx_strand_id
1 'polypeptide(L)'
;LDPNKPAETTLIEINASGNIAALDGQLIVVDQMHASSFLSWETASRSLKERIEDDASAAITLTELAYRAERIDEIIPSVEHAMKIIRAQPIEQRNALRSSLFDVLHDMVREAPGDEAQPEALLTLLEQLGNDRVFVLLRSLGELARTHEQVVAHRMALGAMNERYGRSSEAINAYQDVLDQPELSRAMWEGSGIAVRAGLEASRRIGSIIERAGFSAYDPANTR
;
A
#
# COMPACT_ATOMS: atom_id res chain seq x y z
N LEU A 1 -15.07 -13.65 -33.21
CA LEU A 1 -13.81 -14.41 -33.13
C LEU A 1 -13.40 -14.76 -34.56
N ASP A 2 -12.38 -14.10 -35.08
CA ASP A 2 -11.81 -14.41 -36.41
C ASP A 2 -10.85 -15.60 -36.24
N PRO A 3 -11.15 -16.78 -36.80
CA PRO A 3 -10.32 -17.98 -36.64
C PRO A 3 -8.92 -17.84 -37.27
N ASN A 4 -8.67 -16.81 -38.07
CA ASN A 4 -7.38 -16.56 -38.71
C ASN A 4 -6.49 -15.55 -37.95
N LYS A 5 -6.96 -15.04 -36.81
CA LYS A 5 -6.19 -14.21 -35.88
C LYS A 5 -6.48 -14.67 -34.45
N PRO A 6 -5.87 -15.77 -33.99
CA PRO A 6 -5.94 -16.12 -32.58
C PRO A 6 -5.46 -14.92 -31.76
N ALA A 7 -6.24 -14.52 -30.76
CA ALA A 7 -5.77 -13.55 -29.79
C ALA A 7 -4.44 -14.04 -29.20
N GLU A 8 -3.50 -13.13 -28.96
CA GLU A 8 -2.23 -13.48 -28.32
C GLU A 8 -2.53 -14.23 -27.02
N THR A 9 -2.03 -15.46 -26.93
CA THR A 9 -2.22 -16.30 -25.77
C THR A 9 -1.24 -15.86 -24.68
N THR A 10 -1.75 -15.28 -23.61
CA THR A 10 -0.94 -14.95 -22.43
C THR A 10 -0.82 -16.17 -21.52
N LEU A 11 0.40 -16.54 -21.16
CA LEU A 11 0.66 -17.60 -20.21
C LEU A 11 0.58 -17.02 -18.80
N ILE A 12 -0.27 -17.60 -17.94
CA ILE A 12 -0.44 -17.18 -16.55
C ILE A 12 0.03 -18.32 -15.67
N GLU A 13 1.04 -18.07 -14.84
CA GLU A 13 1.46 -19.02 -13.82
C GLU A 13 0.43 -19.04 -12.68
N ILE A 14 -0.06 -20.24 -12.36
CA ILE A 14 -0.92 -20.47 -11.20
C ILE A 14 -0.13 -21.25 -10.17
N ASN A 15 -0.08 -20.74 -8.93
CA ASN A 15 0.60 -21.40 -7.83
C ASN A 15 -0.31 -22.43 -7.14
N ALA A 16 -0.79 -23.39 -7.93
CA ALA A 16 -1.59 -24.52 -7.47
C ALA A 16 -1.37 -25.70 -8.42
N SER A 17 -1.35 -26.92 -7.87
CA SER A 17 -1.32 -28.16 -8.66
C SER A 17 -2.64 -28.91 -8.47
N GLY A 18 -3.06 -29.69 -9.47
CA GLY A 18 -4.31 -30.44 -9.39
C GLY A 18 -5.08 -30.50 -10.71
N ASN A 19 -6.32 -30.98 -10.63
CA ASN A 19 -7.24 -30.97 -11.76
C ASN A 19 -7.80 -29.55 -11.95
N ILE A 20 -7.75 -29.06 -13.19
CA ILE A 20 -8.19 -27.71 -13.54
C ILE A 20 -9.56 -27.78 -14.22
N ALA A 21 -10.52 -27.04 -13.68
CA ALA A 21 -11.80 -26.77 -14.32
C ALA A 21 -11.85 -25.30 -14.72
N ALA A 22 -12.02 -25.03 -16.02
CA ALA A 22 -12.21 -23.69 -16.54
C ALA A 22 -13.70 -23.38 -16.68
N LEU A 23 -14.11 -22.29 -16.04
CA LEU A 23 -15.44 -21.69 -16.12
C LEU A 23 -15.30 -20.28 -16.72
N ASP A 24 -16.42 -19.66 -17.09
CA ASP A 24 -16.40 -18.31 -17.68
C ASP A 24 -15.82 -17.28 -16.69
N GLY A 25 -14.57 -16.85 -16.94
CA GLY A 25 -13.84 -15.91 -16.10
C GLY A 25 -13.35 -16.46 -14.75
N GLN A 26 -13.34 -17.79 -14.55
CA GLN A 26 -12.88 -18.45 -13.32
C GLN A 26 -12.12 -19.75 -13.63
N LEU A 27 -11.02 -20.00 -12.91
CA LEU A 27 -10.32 -21.27 -12.88
C LEU A 27 -10.45 -21.87 -11.48
N ILE A 28 -10.88 -23.13 -11.40
CA ILE A 28 -10.89 -23.89 -10.15
C ILE A 28 -9.82 -24.98 -10.27
N VAL A 29 -8.89 -25.00 -9.31
CA VAL A 29 -7.85 -26.02 -9.19
C VAL A 29 -8.17 -26.86 -7.97
N VAL A 30 -8.35 -28.16 -8.15
CA VAL A 30 -8.66 -29.10 -7.07
C VAL A 30 -7.57 -30.15 -6.99
N ASP A 31 -6.92 -30.24 -5.83
CA ASP A 31 -6.04 -31.35 -5.47
C ASP A 31 -6.70 -32.28 -4.43
N GLN A 32 -5.93 -33.18 -3.82
CA GLN A 32 -6.46 -34.14 -2.84
C GLN A 32 -6.88 -33.50 -1.50
N MET A 33 -6.41 -32.29 -1.19
CA MET A 33 -6.58 -31.63 0.12
C MET A 33 -7.22 -30.23 0.03
N HIS A 34 -7.14 -29.56 -1.12
CA HIS A 34 -7.56 -28.17 -1.29
C HIS A 34 -8.25 -27.93 -2.62
N ALA A 35 -9.19 -26.99 -2.61
CA ALA A 35 -9.74 -26.37 -3.81
C ALA A 35 -9.38 -24.88 -3.80
N SER A 36 -8.71 -24.41 -4.85
CA SER A 36 -8.34 -23.02 -5.07
C SER A 36 -9.14 -22.44 -6.22
N SER A 37 -9.61 -21.20 -6.06
CA SER A 37 -10.36 -20.48 -7.09
C SER A 37 -9.59 -19.24 -7.51
N PHE A 38 -9.36 -19.10 -8.81
CA PHE A 38 -8.72 -17.95 -9.44
C PHE A 38 -9.75 -17.28 -10.33
N LEU A 39 -10.07 -16.02 -10.04
CA LEU A 39 -11.03 -15.22 -10.82
C LEU A 39 -10.29 -14.24 -11.70
N SER A 40 -10.81 -14.02 -12.92
CA SER A 40 -10.40 -12.87 -13.73
C SER A 40 -10.71 -11.57 -12.98
N TRP A 41 -9.92 -10.52 -13.25
CA TRP A 41 -10.16 -9.19 -12.70
C TRP A 41 -11.58 -8.70 -12.97
N GLU A 42 -12.08 -8.90 -14.18
CA GLU A 42 -13.38 -8.43 -14.64
C GLU A 42 -14.51 -9.09 -13.85
N THR A 43 -14.42 -10.40 -13.60
CA THR A 43 -15.41 -11.13 -12.80
C THR A 43 -15.31 -10.76 -11.32
N ALA A 44 -14.09 -10.75 -10.75
CA ALA A 44 -13.87 -10.44 -9.34
C ALA A 44 -14.30 -9.02 -8.99
N SER A 45 -13.87 -8.02 -9.78
CA SER A 45 -14.20 -6.61 -9.54
C SER A 45 -15.70 -6.33 -9.68
N ARG A 46 -16.39 -6.97 -10.65
CA ARG A 46 -17.85 -6.85 -10.77
C ARG A 46 -18.56 -7.42 -9.55
N SER A 47 -18.20 -8.64 -9.14
CA SER A 47 -18.80 -9.29 -7.98
C SER A 47 -18.57 -8.49 -6.69
N LEU A 48 -17.38 -7.91 -6.51
CA LEU A 48 -17.09 -7.05 -5.37
C LEU A 48 -17.92 -5.77 -5.43
N LYS A 49 -17.98 -5.09 -6.59
CA LYS A 49 -18.77 -3.86 -6.77
C LYS A 49 -20.26 -4.05 -6.45
N GLU A 50 -20.85 -5.17 -6.87
CA GLU A 50 -22.25 -5.52 -6.55
C GLU A 50 -22.48 -5.70 -5.05
N ARG A 51 -21.48 -6.18 -4.31
CA ARG A 51 -21.58 -6.43 -2.86
C ARG A 51 -21.35 -5.21 -1.99
N ILE A 52 -20.77 -4.12 -2.50
CA ILE A 52 -20.37 -2.97 -1.68
C ILE A 52 -21.55 -2.35 -0.91
N GLU A 53 -22.75 -2.38 -1.50
CA GLU A 53 -23.95 -1.83 -0.85
C GLU A 53 -24.31 -2.58 0.44
N ASP A 54 -24.13 -3.90 0.44
CA ASP A 54 -24.45 -4.78 1.57
C ASP A 54 -23.23 -5.06 2.48
N ASP A 55 -22.02 -4.91 1.94
CA ASP A 55 -20.76 -5.29 2.57
C ASP A 55 -19.66 -4.26 2.27
N ALA A 56 -19.47 -3.32 3.20
CA ALA A 56 -18.44 -2.29 3.11
C ALA A 56 -17.00 -2.85 3.01
N SER A 57 -16.76 -4.07 3.50
CA SER A 57 -15.44 -4.70 3.39
C SER A 57 -15.08 -5.03 1.94
N ALA A 58 -16.08 -5.24 1.07
CA ALA A 58 -15.87 -5.49 -0.36
C ALA A 58 -15.15 -4.33 -1.06
N ALA A 59 -15.33 -3.09 -0.60
CA ALA A 59 -14.62 -1.93 -1.14
C ALA A 59 -13.11 -1.94 -0.79
N ILE A 60 -12.77 -2.46 0.39
CA ILE A 60 -11.37 -2.64 0.81
C ILE A 60 -10.74 -3.76 0.00
N THR A 61 -11.44 -4.90 -0.14
CA THR A 61 -10.97 -6.02 -0.97
C THR A 61 -10.79 -5.61 -2.43
N LEU A 62 -11.66 -4.75 -2.98
CA LEU A 62 -11.51 -4.23 -4.33
C LEU A 62 -10.24 -3.37 -4.47
N THR A 63 -9.91 -2.59 -3.45
CA THR A 63 -8.67 -1.80 -3.39
C THR A 63 -7.43 -2.69 -3.38
N GLU A 64 -7.42 -3.70 -2.51
CA GLU A 64 -6.33 -4.69 -2.44
C GLU A 64 -6.19 -5.47 -3.75
N LEU A 65 -7.31 -5.86 -4.37
CA LEU A 65 -7.31 -6.55 -5.65
C LEU A 65 -6.76 -5.67 -6.78
N ALA A 66 -7.13 -4.39 -6.83
CA ALA A 66 -6.62 -3.46 -7.85
C ALA A 66 -5.09 -3.35 -7.78
N TYR A 67 -4.55 -3.30 -6.57
CA TYR A 67 -3.11 -3.31 -6.32
C TYR A 67 -2.46 -4.63 -6.74
N ARG A 68 -2.96 -5.77 -6.26
CA ARG A 68 -2.39 -7.09 -6.56
C ARG A 68 -2.48 -7.48 -8.04
N ALA A 69 -3.48 -6.97 -8.76
CA ALA A 69 -3.67 -7.19 -10.19
C ALA A 69 -3.01 -6.12 -11.06
N GLU A 70 -2.18 -5.23 -10.47
CA GLU A 70 -1.44 -4.15 -11.15
C GLU A 70 -2.35 -3.26 -12.02
N ARG A 71 -3.60 -3.07 -11.59
CA ARG A 71 -4.56 -2.19 -12.26
C ARG A 71 -4.34 -0.74 -11.83
N ILE A 72 -3.22 -0.17 -12.28
CA ILE A 72 -2.68 1.15 -11.85
C ILE A 72 -3.76 2.25 -11.86
N ASP A 73 -4.56 2.31 -12.91
CA ASP A 73 -5.60 3.34 -13.07
C ASP A 73 -6.82 3.16 -12.14
N GLU A 74 -6.99 1.98 -11.56
CA GLU A 74 -8.09 1.63 -10.65
C GLU A 74 -7.69 1.73 -9.18
N ILE A 75 -6.40 1.80 -8.85
CA ILE A 75 -5.91 1.86 -7.47
C ILE A 75 -6.48 3.10 -6.76
N ILE A 76 -6.18 4.32 -7.23
CA ILE A 76 -6.62 5.56 -6.56
C ILE A 76 -8.14 5.67 -6.49
N PRO A 77 -8.91 5.46 -7.58
CA PRO A 77 -10.37 5.49 -7.50
C PRO A 77 -10.95 4.49 -6.49
N SER A 78 -10.36 3.29 -6.39
CA SER A 78 -10.82 2.28 -5.42
C SER A 78 -10.57 2.72 -3.98
N VAL A 79 -9.41 3.31 -3.69
CA VAL A 79 -9.10 3.89 -2.37
C VAL A 79 -10.09 4.98 -1.98
N GLU A 80 -10.31 5.95 -2.88
CA GLU A 80 -11.24 7.06 -2.63
C GLU A 80 -12.67 6.55 -2.40
N HIS A 81 -13.08 5.54 -3.18
CA HIS A 81 -14.38 4.90 -3.01
C HIS A 81 -14.49 4.18 -1.67
N ALA A 82 -13.50 3.37 -1.28
CA ALA A 82 -13.47 2.68 0.00
C ALA A 82 -13.53 3.68 1.17
N MET A 83 -12.75 4.76 1.12
CA MET A 83 -12.79 5.82 2.12
C MET A 83 -14.18 6.47 2.22
N LYS A 84 -14.84 6.72 1.08
CA LYS A 84 -16.21 7.26 1.05
C LYS A 84 -17.20 6.29 1.73
N ILE A 85 -17.16 5.00 1.39
CA ILE A 85 -18.02 3.97 1.98
C ILE A 85 -17.79 3.88 3.49
N ILE A 86 -16.53 3.80 3.93
CA ILE A 86 -16.17 3.71 5.35
C ILE A 86 -16.67 4.93 6.14
N ARG A 87 -16.57 6.14 5.58
CA ARG A 87 -17.08 7.37 6.23
C ARG A 87 -18.61 7.33 6.42
N ALA A 88 -19.34 6.64 5.56
CA ALA A 88 -20.79 6.48 5.66
C ALA A 88 -21.23 5.42 6.69
N GLN A 89 -20.33 4.52 7.12
CA GLN A 89 -20.66 3.47 8.08
C GLN A 89 -20.89 3.99 9.51
N PRO A 90 -21.66 3.27 10.34
CA PRO A 90 -21.76 3.53 11.79
C PRO A 90 -20.40 3.55 12.47
N ILE A 91 -20.26 4.32 13.56
CA ILE A 91 -18.98 4.55 14.26
C ILE A 91 -18.35 3.24 14.72
N GLU A 92 -19.17 2.28 15.16
CA GLU A 92 -18.78 0.99 15.71
C GLU A 92 -18.05 0.12 14.65
N GLN A 93 -18.51 0.16 13.41
CA GLN A 93 -17.94 -0.61 12.30
C GLN A 93 -16.79 0.14 11.61
N ARG A 94 -16.88 1.47 11.60
CA ARG A 94 -15.94 2.34 10.90
C ARG A 94 -14.50 2.13 11.34
N ASN A 95 -14.23 1.97 12.64
CA ASN A 95 -12.86 1.85 13.13
C ASN A 95 -12.16 0.58 12.63
N ALA A 96 -12.85 -0.57 12.63
CA ALA A 96 -12.30 -1.82 12.11
C ALA A 96 -11.99 -1.70 10.60
N LEU A 97 -12.95 -1.20 9.82
CA LEU A 97 -12.78 -1.01 8.38
C LEU A 97 -11.67 -0.01 8.04
N ARG A 98 -11.52 1.06 8.81
CA ARG A 98 -10.41 2.01 8.66
C ARG A 98 -9.07 1.35 8.91
N SER A 99 -8.95 0.53 9.95
CA SER A 99 -7.73 -0.20 10.25
C SER A 99 -7.38 -1.16 9.10
N SER A 100 -8.36 -1.92 8.61
CA SER A 100 -8.14 -2.83 7.48
C SER A 100 -7.72 -2.10 6.20
N LEU A 101 -8.33 -0.96 5.89
CA LEU A 101 -7.90 -0.14 4.74
C LEU A 101 -6.51 0.46 4.98
N PHE A 102 -6.20 0.88 6.22
CA PHE A 102 -4.86 1.36 6.57
C PHE A 102 -3.80 0.30 6.26
N ASP A 103 -4.01 -0.93 6.70
CA ASP A 103 -3.06 -2.04 6.50
C ASP A 103 -2.84 -2.30 5.00
N VAL A 104 -3.92 -2.33 4.23
CA VAL A 104 -3.88 -2.47 2.76
C VAL A 104 -3.07 -1.34 2.12
N LEU A 105 -3.30 -0.07 2.48
CA LEU A 105 -2.55 1.05 1.91
C LEU A 105 -1.09 1.07 2.37
N HIS A 106 -0.84 0.69 3.62
CA HIS A 106 0.50 0.61 4.17
C HIS A 106 1.34 -0.39 3.38
N ASP A 107 0.78 -1.56 3.06
CA ASP A 107 1.45 -2.56 2.22
C ASP A 107 1.79 -2.07 0.81
N MET A 108 1.04 -1.10 0.25
CA MET A 108 1.34 -0.52 -1.07
C MET A 108 2.51 0.47 -1.06
N VAL A 109 2.88 1.00 0.12
CA VAL A 109 3.88 2.07 0.23
C VAL A 109 5.04 1.71 1.15
N ARG A 110 4.97 0.56 1.84
CA ARG A 110 5.98 0.10 2.78
C ARG A 110 7.25 -0.32 2.05
N GLU A 111 8.39 0.22 2.48
CA GLU A 111 9.69 -0.24 2.01
C GLU A 111 9.97 -1.67 2.48
N ALA A 112 10.64 -2.44 1.62
CA ALA A 112 11.10 -3.76 1.96
C ALA A 112 12.12 -3.74 3.10
N PRO A 113 12.25 -4.87 3.80
CA PRO A 113 13.08 -4.87 4.97
C PRO A 113 14.61 -4.92 4.72
N GLY A 114 15.36 -3.91 5.18
CA GLY A 114 16.81 -4.00 5.43
C GLY A 114 17.69 -3.65 4.22
N ASP A 115 18.82 -4.34 4.08
CA ASP A 115 19.68 -4.31 2.88
C ASP A 115 19.11 -5.17 1.74
N GLU A 116 17.93 -5.78 1.93
CA GLU A 116 17.23 -6.46 0.85
C GLU A 116 16.74 -5.41 -0.15
N ALA A 117 17.03 -5.66 -1.43
CA ALA A 117 16.46 -4.87 -2.51
C ALA A 117 14.94 -4.88 -2.36
N GLN A 118 14.31 -3.69 -2.47
CA GLN A 118 12.86 -3.64 -2.57
C GLN A 118 12.39 -4.57 -3.69
N PRO A 119 11.27 -5.29 -3.51
CA PRO A 119 10.70 -6.08 -4.58
C PRO A 119 10.64 -5.21 -5.84
N GLU A 120 11.33 -5.64 -6.89
CA GLU A 120 11.44 -4.89 -8.14
C GLU A 120 10.04 -4.55 -8.69
N ALA A 121 9.08 -5.44 -8.45
CA ALA A 121 7.66 -5.22 -8.74
C ALA A 121 7.07 -3.98 -8.02
N LEU A 122 7.35 -3.79 -6.73
CA LEU A 122 6.86 -2.63 -5.97
C LEU A 122 7.51 -1.32 -6.46
N LEU A 123 8.81 -1.34 -6.73
CA LEU A 123 9.52 -0.19 -7.27
C LEU A 123 8.93 0.24 -8.62
N THR A 124 8.72 -0.74 -9.51
CA THR A 124 8.12 -0.56 -10.84
C THR A 124 6.69 -0.03 -10.73
N LEU A 125 5.89 -0.58 -9.82
CA LEU A 125 4.52 -0.13 -9.59
C LEU A 125 4.46 1.33 -9.13
N LEU A 126 5.30 1.72 -8.17
CA LEU A 126 5.36 3.09 -7.66
C LEU A 126 5.79 4.09 -8.74
N GLU A 127 6.68 3.67 -9.64
CA GLU A 127 7.09 4.46 -10.80
C GLU A 127 5.96 4.61 -11.82
N GLN A 128 5.23 3.52 -12.11
CA GLN A 128 4.07 3.53 -13.01
C GLN A 128 2.90 4.36 -12.45
N LEU A 129 2.66 4.31 -11.14
CA LEU A 129 1.69 5.17 -10.47
C LEU A 129 2.05 6.65 -10.62
N GLY A 130 3.34 6.95 -10.59
CA GLY A 130 3.86 8.31 -10.63
C GLY A 130 3.71 9.05 -9.30
N ASN A 131 4.56 10.06 -9.11
CA ASN A 131 4.76 10.73 -7.83
C ASN A 131 3.45 11.26 -7.24
N ASP A 132 2.62 11.94 -8.04
CA ASP A 132 1.39 12.56 -7.56
C ASP A 132 0.41 11.54 -6.97
N ARG A 133 0.21 10.39 -7.64
CA ARG A 133 -0.68 9.33 -7.17
C ARG A 133 -0.12 8.66 -5.91
N VAL A 134 1.20 8.47 -5.82
CA VAL A 134 1.85 7.95 -4.60
C VAL A 134 1.61 8.88 -3.40
N PHE A 135 1.74 10.20 -3.58
CA PHE A 135 1.44 11.15 -2.50
C PHE A 135 -0.05 11.20 -2.15
N VAL A 136 -0.96 10.91 -3.08
CA VAL A 136 -2.38 10.69 -2.74
C VAL A 136 -2.54 9.47 -1.82
N LEU A 137 -1.88 8.35 -2.10
CA LEU A 137 -1.90 7.16 -1.23
C LEU A 137 -1.37 7.49 0.17
N LEU A 138 -0.23 8.17 0.25
CA LEU A 138 0.37 8.57 1.53
C LEU A 138 -0.55 9.50 2.34
N ARG A 139 -1.21 10.46 1.68
CA ARG A 139 -2.20 11.32 2.33
C ARG A 139 -3.38 10.51 2.85
N SER A 140 -3.92 9.59 2.04
CA SER A 140 -5.02 8.70 2.46
C SER A 140 -4.62 7.83 3.65
N LEU A 141 -3.39 7.30 3.66
CA LEU A 141 -2.82 6.56 4.78
C LEU A 141 -2.81 7.40 6.07
N GLY A 142 -2.36 8.66 5.98
CA GLY A 142 -2.38 9.60 7.11
C GLY A 142 -3.80 9.91 7.61
N GLU A 143 -4.78 10.03 6.70
CA GLU A 143 -6.19 10.22 7.09
C GLU A 143 -6.77 9.01 7.81
N LEU A 144 -6.29 7.80 7.52
CA LEU A 144 -6.76 6.55 8.12
C LEU A 144 -6.12 6.26 9.48
N ALA A 145 -4.88 6.72 9.72
CA ALA A 145 -4.12 6.45 10.93
C ALA A 145 -4.85 6.90 12.22
N ARG A 146 -4.94 6.02 13.22
CA ARG A 146 -5.62 6.28 14.50
C ARG A 146 -4.81 5.91 15.73
N THR A 147 -3.91 4.93 15.63
CA THR A 147 -2.98 4.60 16.72
C THR A 147 -1.64 5.32 16.52
N HIS A 148 -0.82 5.40 17.57
CA HIS A 148 0.52 5.97 17.47
C HIS A 148 1.38 5.19 16.46
N GLU A 149 1.25 3.87 16.42
CA GLU A 149 1.95 2.98 15.48
C GLU A 149 1.53 3.29 14.04
N GLN A 150 0.24 3.51 13.78
CA GLN A 150 -0.24 3.88 12.44
C GLN A 150 0.23 5.27 12.02
N VAL A 151 0.25 6.24 12.95
CA VAL A 151 0.77 7.58 12.68
C VAL A 151 2.27 7.49 12.37
N VAL A 152 3.03 6.72 13.14
CA VAL A 152 4.45 6.47 12.88
C VAL A 152 4.65 5.81 11.52
N ALA A 153 3.93 4.73 11.22
CA ALA A 153 4.04 4.04 9.93
C ALA A 153 3.80 5.00 8.75
N HIS A 154 2.78 5.86 8.84
CA HIS A 154 2.55 6.91 7.84
C HIS A 154 3.73 7.90 7.73
N ARG A 155 4.22 8.44 8.85
CA ARG A 155 5.32 9.42 8.83
C ARG A 155 6.62 8.82 8.31
N MET A 156 6.90 7.58 8.67
CA MET A 156 8.07 6.86 8.21
C MET A 156 8.00 6.58 6.70
N ALA A 157 6.83 6.17 6.19
CA ALA A 157 6.61 5.98 4.75
C ALA A 157 6.68 7.30 3.97
N LEU A 158 6.13 8.39 4.52
CA LEU A 158 6.21 9.73 3.91
C LEU A 158 7.65 10.22 3.82
N GLY A 159 8.43 10.04 4.90
CA GLY A 159 9.85 10.37 4.91
C GLY A 159 10.63 9.60 3.84
N ALA A 160 10.41 8.28 3.79
CA ALA A 160 11.09 7.39 2.86
C ALA A 160 10.79 7.75 1.39
N MET A 161 9.54 8.06 1.09
CA MET A 161 9.15 8.47 -0.26
C MET A 161 9.76 9.81 -0.66
N ASN A 162 9.84 10.77 0.26
CA ASN A 162 10.53 12.03 0.01
C ASN A 162 12.04 11.80 -0.21
N GLU A 163 12.69 10.91 0.54
CA GLU A 163 14.09 10.53 0.29
C GLU A 163 14.26 9.97 -1.13
N ARG A 164 13.40 9.04 -1.56
CA ARG A 164 13.43 8.44 -2.90
C ARG A 164 13.36 9.49 -4.01
N TYR A 165 12.57 10.54 -3.80
CA TYR A 165 12.42 11.64 -4.76
C TYR A 165 13.43 12.79 -4.56
N GLY A 166 14.46 12.62 -3.73
CA GLY A 166 15.50 13.63 -3.49
C GLY A 166 15.01 14.86 -2.70
N ARG A 167 13.86 14.76 -2.04
CA ARG A 167 13.23 15.82 -1.21
C ARG A 167 13.71 15.71 0.23
N SER A 168 15.01 15.95 0.43
CA SER A 168 15.68 15.69 1.71
C SER A 168 15.09 16.49 2.88
N SER A 169 14.69 17.75 2.65
CA SER A 169 14.11 18.58 3.71
C SER A 169 12.72 18.09 4.13
N GLU A 170 11.88 17.72 3.17
CA GLU A 170 10.56 17.15 3.43
C GLU A 170 10.65 15.78 4.11
N ALA A 171 11.66 14.98 3.75
CA ALA A 171 11.95 13.73 4.42
C ALA A 171 12.34 13.93 5.89
N ILE A 172 13.26 14.86 6.16
CA ILE A 172 13.67 15.22 7.52
C ILE A 172 12.46 15.70 8.33
N ASN A 173 11.61 16.57 7.76
CA ASN A 173 10.41 17.05 8.45
C ASN A 173 9.47 15.90 8.85
N ALA A 174 9.23 14.94 7.95
CA ALA A 174 8.39 13.79 8.26
C ALA A 174 8.95 12.92 9.41
N TYR A 175 10.27 12.76 9.47
CA TYR A 175 10.93 12.05 10.58
C TYR A 175 10.96 12.87 11.87
N GLN A 176 11.15 14.19 11.76
CA GLN A 176 11.15 15.10 12.91
C GLN A 176 9.77 15.14 13.58
N ASP A 177 8.67 15.07 12.82
CA ASP A 177 7.31 14.97 13.36
C ASP A 177 7.13 13.77 14.33
N VAL A 178 7.88 12.68 14.13
CA VAL A 178 7.91 11.51 15.03
C VAL A 178 8.70 11.82 16.32
N LEU A 179 9.79 12.57 16.20
CA LEU A 179 10.65 12.93 17.33
C LEU A 179 10.03 14.00 18.23
N ASP A 180 9.26 14.92 17.65
CA ASP A 180 8.65 16.06 18.35
C ASP A 180 7.53 15.63 19.31
N GLN A 181 6.99 14.42 19.14
CA GLN A 181 5.91 13.88 19.96
C GLN A 181 6.42 12.68 20.81
N PRO A 182 6.47 12.79 22.15
CA PRO A 182 6.98 11.73 23.01
C PRO A 182 6.28 10.38 22.85
N GLU A 183 4.98 10.39 22.55
CA GLU A 183 4.17 9.19 22.34
C GLU A 183 4.57 8.47 21.04
N LEU A 184 4.78 9.22 19.95
CA LEU A 184 5.20 8.67 18.66
C LEU A 184 6.64 8.15 18.73
N SER A 185 7.54 8.92 19.33
CA SER A 185 8.96 8.55 19.49
C SER A 185 9.14 7.23 20.25
N ARG A 186 8.25 6.93 21.21
CA ARG A 186 8.25 5.69 22.00
C ARG A 186 7.50 4.53 21.34
N ALA A 187 6.65 4.79 20.36
CA ALA A 187 5.92 3.76 19.65
C ALA A 187 6.87 2.84 18.87
N MET A 188 6.40 1.62 18.59
CA MET A 188 7.15 0.68 17.76
C MET A 188 6.94 1.03 16.28
N TRP A 189 8.04 1.04 15.55
CA TRP A 189 8.04 1.03 14.10
C TRP A 189 8.51 -0.35 13.63
N GLU A 190 7.77 -0.92 12.69
CA GLU A 190 8.12 -2.16 12.02
C GLU A 190 8.55 -1.85 10.59
N GLY A 191 9.83 -2.10 10.32
CA GLY A 191 10.41 -2.05 8.98
C GLY A 191 11.73 -2.80 9.04
N SER A 192 12.28 -3.20 7.91
CA SER A 192 13.54 -3.97 7.99
C SER A 192 13.44 -5.33 8.69
N GLY A 193 12.21 -5.89 8.81
CA GLY A 193 11.97 -7.20 9.42
C GLY A 193 12.20 -7.18 10.94
N ILE A 194 12.40 -5.98 11.50
CA ILE A 194 12.74 -5.73 12.88
C ILE A 194 11.74 -4.70 13.41
N ALA A 195 11.28 -4.90 14.64
CA ALA A 195 10.54 -3.90 15.38
C ALA A 195 11.53 -3.07 16.21
N VAL A 196 11.62 -1.77 15.96
CA VAL A 196 12.45 -0.83 16.74
C VAL A 196 11.61 0.34 17.24
N ARG A 197 12.15 1.11 18.20
CA ARG A 197 11.49 2.36 18.60
C ARG A 197 11.54 3.36 17.44
N ALA A 198 10.40 3.96 17.15
CA ALA A 198 10.26 4.90 16.04
C ALA A 198 11.24 6.08 16.15
N GLY A 199 11.45 6.62 17.35
CA GLY A 199 12.37 7.73 17.54
C GLY A 199 13.84 7.38 17.26
N LEU A 200 14.23 6.13 17.51
CA LEU A 200 15.60 5.68 17.19
C LEU A 200 15.80 5.60 15.68
N GLU A 201 14.85 5.00 14.96
CA GLU A 201 14.93 4.88 13.50
C GLU A 201 14.81 6.24 12.81
N ALA A 202 13.89 7.10 13.23
CA ALA A 202 13.73 8.44 12.68
C ALA A 202 15.03 9.26 12.82
N SER A 203 15.67 9.21 13.99
CA SER A 203 16.97 9.86 14.22
C SER A 203 18.07 9.30 13.31
N ARG A 204 18.12 7.96 13.14
CA ARG A 204 19.08 7.29 12.25
C ARG A 204 18.91 7.73 10.80
N ARG A 205 17.67 7.81 10.30
CA ARG A 205 17.38 8.23 8.92
C ARG A 205 17.72 9.70 8.69
N ILE A 206 17.38 10.60 9.61
CA ILE A 206 17.81 12.01 9.56
C ILE A 206 19.34 12.11 9.48
N GLY A 207 20.06 11.36 10.33
CA GLY A 207 21.53 11.30 10.29
C GLY A 207 22.06 10.88 8.92
N SER A 208 21.50 9.81 8.34
CA SER A 208 21.89 9.32 7.00
C SER A 208 21.61 10.32 5.87
N ILE A 209 20.54 11.11 5.97
CA ILE A 209 20.26 12.19 5.02
C ILE A 209 21.31 13.29 5.16
N ILE A 210 21.62 13.73 6.39
CA ILE A 210 22.61 14.78 6.66
C ILE A 210 24.01 14.35 6.20
N GLU A 211 24.40 13.10 6.41
CA GLU A 211 25.68 12.56 5.94
C GLU A 211 25.81 12.60 4.41
N ARG A 212 24.71 12.33 3.68
CA ARG A 212 24.70 12.31 2.21
C ARG A 212 24.53 13.69 1.59
N ALA A 213 23.64 14.52 2.12
CA ALA A 213 23.21 15.79 1.53
C ALA A 213 23.81 17.02 2.22
N GLY A 214 24.46 16.85 3.38
CA GLY A 214 24.97 17.94 4.21
C GLY A 214 23.91 18.59 5.10
N PHE A 215 24.37 19.47 6.00
CA PHE A 215 23.51 20.17 6.98
C PHE A 215 22.50 21.14 6.36
N SER A 216 22.69 21.58 5.10
CA SER A 216 21.75 22.48 4.43
C SER A 216 20.37 21.87 4.21
N ALA A 217 20.26 20.54 4.18
CA ALA A 217 18.97 19.84 4.12
C ALA A 217 18.15 20.00 5.41
N TYR A 218 18.80 20.29 6.54
CA TYR A 218 18.20 20.48 7.86
C TYR A 218 17.79 21.95 8.12
N ASP A 219 18.15 22.89 7.25
CA ASP A 219 17.88 24.30 7.48
C ASP A 219 16.37 24.62 7.30
N PRO A 220 15.64 25.01 8.36
CA PRO A 220 14.23 25.37 8.26
C PRO A 220 13.97 26.63 7.43
N ALA A 221 15.02 27.39 7.06
CA ALA A 221 14.89 28.53 6.15
C ALA A 221 14.71 28.13 4.67
N ASN A 222 15.06 26.90 4.29
CA ASN A 222 14.93 26.39 2.91
C ASN A 222 13.56 25.75 2.60
N THR A 223 12.64 25.69 3.56
CA THR A 223 11.31 25.06 3.45
C THR A 223 10.15 26.05 3.30
N ARG A 224 10.42 27.30 2.91
CA ARG A 224 9.39 28.35 2.66
C ARG A 224 9.32 28.79 1.21
#